data_AF-A0A1G4IN55-F1
#
_entry.id   AF-A0A1G4IN55-F1
#
_cell.length_a   1.000
_cell.length_b   1.000
_cell.length_c   1.000
_cell.angle_alpha   90.00
_cell.angle_beta   90.00
_cell.angle_gamma   90.00
#
_symmetry.space_group_name_H-M   'P 1'
#
loop_
_entity.id
_entity.type
_entity.pdbx_description
1 polymer ?
#
loop_
_entity_poly.entity_id
_entity_poly.type
_entity_poly.pdbx_seq_one_letter_code
_entity_poly.pdbx_strand_id
1 'polypeptide(L)'
;MLSVQGPDNSSEELAIALAIIKHRNPRLWEKAAFQNLLNQSIIFPSQNTAKLESIKYLAAKQSTRREVKLALVDRFLYRYVMGGSICRHLEPACNFLNGHRLAIGDLVTHLDIVKSLGCDVEEFEIAKQLLPNYKWLKWLFSVCLDDRNRQHTATHVVRSFQLVLASYYAFFANSTKAIFDLCQSLLLGFIKNEVLGFGASKIRIFKLLRDYTASRSIELCDVSLQHLSHEHSKMLALTLNFMIREEKTEAVVEIARFILKLMESLLVCLIKLKRSDFHNNETGRAFEDIYRARSAKMTYKYVPDFLEAAHPLGTSESLKRLKICTEFLLLLISSLRWVADTKVGLELVGLFQDYRPYLLGEILVLDDLDLITRFLQLGRRFEPAD
;
A
#
# COMPACT_ATOMS: atom_id res chain seq x y z
N MET A 1 -28.37 3.54 28.98
CA MET A 1 -28.54 4.57 27.94
C MET A 1 -27.52 5.67 28.17
N LEU A 2 -26.38 5.60 27.49
CA LEU A 2 -25.37 6.66 27.44
C LEU A 2 -25.05 6.83 25.96
N SER A 3 -25.62 7.88 25.36
CA SER A 3 -25.28 8.30 24.00
C SER A 3 -23.90 8.94 24.03
N VAL A 4 -22.90 8.22 23.54
CA VAL A 4 -21.62 8.80 23.16
C VAL A 4 -21.88 9.57 21.86
N GLN A 5 -22.17 10.87 21.98
CA GLN A 5 -22.05 11.78 20.85
C GLN A 5 -20.58 11.87 20.48
N GLY A 6 -20.18 11.15 19.43
CA GLY A 6 -18.91 11.39 18.77
C GLY A 6 -18.89 12.79 18.15
N PRO A 7 -17.71 13.40 17.96
CA PRO A 7 -17.60 14.67 17.26
C PRO A 7 -18.21 14.54 15.86
N ASP A 8 -18.98 15.55 15.48
CA ASP A 8 -19.78 15.57 14.27
C ASP A 8 -18.87 15.77 13.04
N ASN A 9 -18.20 14.70 12.61
CA ASN A 9 -17.28 14.66 11.45
C ASN A 9 -17.93 15.18 10.15
N SER A 10 -19.26 15.21 10.09
CA SER A 10 -20.06 15.75 8.98
C SER A 10 -19.78 17.25 8.72
N SER A 11 -19.52 18.03 9.77
CA SER A 11 -19.27 19.47 9.70
C SER A 11 -17.89 19.80 9.12
N GLU A 12 -16.88 18.99 9.43
CA GLU A 12 -15.51 19.16 8.93
C GLU A 12 -15.41 18.79 7.45
N GLU A 13 -16.05 17.70 7.02
CA GLU A 13 -16.09 17.30 5.62
C GLU A 13 -16.87 18.30 4.75
N LEU A 14 -17.97 18.85 5.30
CA LEU A 14 -18.72 19.94 4.67
C LEU A 14 -17.85 21.20 4.55
N ALA A 15 -17.11 21.57 5.60
CA ALA A 15 -16.20 22.72 5.55
C ALA A 15 -15.10 22.54 4.48
N ILE A 16 -14.56 21.33 4.34
CA ILE A 16 -13.57 20.99 3.30
C ILE A 16 -14.21 21.04 1.90
N ALA A 17 -15.40 20.45 1.73
CA ALA A 17 -16.12 20.47 0.45
C ALA A 17 -16.48 21.90 0.02
N LEU A 18 -17.00 22.72 0.93
CA LEU A 18 -17.32 24.13 0.69
C LEU A 18 -16.07 24.95 0.39
N ALA A 19 -14.95 24.66 1.05
CA ALA A 19 -13.66 25.31 0.75
C ALA A 19 -13.13 24.94 -0.65
N ILE A 20 -13.29 23.69 -1.08
CA ILE A 20 -12.94 23.23 -2.44
C ILE A 20 -13.82 23.93 -3.49
N ILE A 21 -15.13 24.04 -3.26
CA ILE A 21 -16.09 24.71 -4.16
C ILE A 21 -15.78 26.22 -4.25
N LYS A 22 -15.57 26.88 -3.10
CA LYS A 22 -15.20 28.30 -3.02
C LYS A 22 -13.95 28.64 -3.84
N HIS A 23 -12.97 27.75 -3.83
CA HIS A 23 -11.69 27.99 -4.51
C HIS A 23 -11.74 27.67 -6.01
N ARG A 24 -12.37 26.55 -6.39
CA ARG A 24 -12.33 26.06 -7.78
C ARG A 24 -13.38 26.68 -8.69
N ASN A 25 -14.44 27.25 -8.13
CA ASN A 25 -15.52 27.84 -8.93
C ASN A 25 -16.17 29.01 -8.17
N PRO A 26 -15.47 30.17 -8.05
CA PRO A 26 -15.92 31.30 -7.23
C PRO A 26 -17.30 31.81 -7.64
N ARG A 27 -17.66 31.72 -8.93
CA ARG A 27 -19.00 32.04 -9.45
C ARG A 27 -20.10 31.10 -8.94
N LEU A 28 -19.76 29.82 -8.73
CA LEU A 28 -20.69 28.81 -8.22
C LEU A 28 -20.86 28.93 -6.70
N TRP A 29 -19.79 29.30 -6.01
CA TRP A 29 -19.82 29.68 -4.59
C TRP A 29 -20.66 30.94 -4.35
N GLU A 30 -20.48 31.99 -5.15
CA GLU A 30 -21.31 33.19 -5.08
C GLU A 30 -22.79 32.86 -5.33
N LYS A 31 -23.10 32.02 -6.33
CA LYS A 31 -24.49 31.56 -6.56
C LYS A 31 -25.06 30.77 -5.38
N ALA A 32 -24.29 29.85 -4.78
CA ALA A 32 -24.75 29.05 -3.65
C ALA A 32 -24.89 29.89 -2.36
N ALA A 33 -23.95 30.80 -2.10
CA ALA A 33 -24.01 31.73 -0.97
C ALA A 33 -25.17 32.72 -1.09
N PHE A 34 -25.50 33.18 -2.31
CA PHE A 34 -26.68 34.01 -2.57
C PHE A 34 -27.99 33.21 -2.53
N GLN A 35 -28.00 31.94 -2.93
CA GLN A 35 -29.20 31.09 -2.88
C GLN A 35 -29.58 30.68 -1.44
N ASN A 36 -28.59 30.45 -0.57
CA ASN A 36 -28.85 30.13 0.85
C ASN A 36 -29.35 31.33 1.68
N LEU A 37 -29.16 32.57 1.20
CA LEU A 37 -29.74 33.77 1.80
C LEU A 37 -31.19 34.03 1.38
N LEU A 38 -31.70 33.33 0.36
CA LEU A 38 -32.99 33.66 -0.25
C LEU A 38 -34.00 32.52 -0.38
N ASN A 39 -33.66 31.24 -0.14
CA ASN A 39 -34.68 30.19 -0.19
C ASN A 39 -34.51 29.12 0.89
N GLN A 40 -35.41 29.19 1.88
CA GLN A 40 -35.98 28.01 2.50
C GLN A 40 -36.62 27.12 1.42
N SER A 41 -36.52 25.81 1.61
CA SER A 41 -37.20 24.73 0.88
C SER A 41 -36.87 24.57 -0.61
N ILE A 42 -36.01 23.59 -0.93
CA ILE A 42 -36.12 22.84 -2.20
C ILE A 42 -35.94 21.35 -1.92
N ILE A 43 -37.00 20.61 -2.23
CA ILE A 43 -37.18 19.17 -2.23
C ILE A 43 -36.25 18.55 -3.30
N PHE A 44 -35.44 17.55 -2.92
CA PHE A 44 -34.72 16.74 -3.90
C PHE A 44 -35.66 15.66 -4.47
N PRO A 45 -35.78 15.52 -5.80
CA PRO A 45 -36.50 14.42 -6.39
C PRO A 45 -35.68 13.13 -6.31
N SER A 46 -36.31 12.10 -5.76
CA SER A 46 -35.85 10.72 -5.82
C SER A 46 -35.91 10.17 -7.25
N GLN A 47 -35.13 9.10 -7.48
CA GLN A 47 -35.17 8.12 -8.58
C GLN A 47 -34.12 8.33 -9.69
N ASN A 48 -33.10 7.45 -9.69
CA ASN A 48 -33.21 6.21 -10.45
C ASN A 48 -32.07 5.23 -10.12
N THR A 49 -32.46 4.06 -9.62
CA THR A 49 -31.66 2.87 -9.44
C THR A 49 -31.44 2.19 -10.80
N ALA A 50 -30.22 2.25 -11.32
CA ALA A 50 -29.80 1.35 -12.40
C ALA A 50 -29.06 0.16 -11.77
N LYS A 51 -29.78 -0.96 -11.64
CA LYS A 51 -29.19 -2.29 -11.44
C LYS A 51 -28.15 -2.53 -12.54
N LEU A 52 -26.88 -2.57 -12.19
CA LEU A 52 -25.87 -3.14 -13.09
C LEU A 52 -25.81 -4.64 -12.82
N GLU A 53 -26.50 -5.37 -13.68
CA GLU A 53 -26.57 -6.81 -13.70
C GLU A 53 -25.17 -7.45 -13.76
N SER A 54 -25.07 -8.56 -13.05
CA SER A 54 -23.97 -9.50 -13.10
C SER A 54 -23.70 -9.95 -14.54
N ILE A 55 -22.61 -9.47 -15.13
CA ILE A 55 -22.15 -10.01 -16.40
C ILE A 55 -21.17 -11.14 -16.11
N LYS A 56 -21.68 -12.37 -16.23
CA LYS A 56 -20.90 -13.57 -16.49
C LYS A 56 -20.26 -13.43 -17.89
N TYR A 57 -18.94 -13.32 -17.95
CA TYR A 57 -18.14 -13.72 -19.12
C TYR A 57 -17.20 -14.84 -18.66
N LEU A 58 -17.58 -16.09 -18.92
CA LEU A 58 -17.18 -16.88 -20.09
C LEU A 58 -15.76 -17.41 -19.95
N ALA A 59 -15.70 -18.74 -19.86
CA ALA A 59 -14.54 -19.59 -19.91
C ALA A 59 -13.54 -19.11 -20.98
N ALA A 60 -12.50 -18.40 -20.54
CA ALA A 60 -11.27 -18.34 -21.31
C ALA A 60 -10.67 -19.76 -21.26
N LYS A 61 -10.45 -20.36 -22.44
CA LYS A 61 -9.61 -21.56 -22.62
C LYS A 61 -8.46 -21.48 -21.62
N GLN A 62 -8.27 -22.55 -20.83
CA GLN A 62 -7.03 -22.75 -20.07
C GLN A 62 -5.89 -22.49 -21.06
N SER A 63 -5.28 -21.31 -20.97
CA SER A 63 -3.93 -21.12 -21.46
C SER A 63 -3.17 -22.24 -20.77
N THR A 64 -2.65 -23.18 -21.54
CA THR A 64 -1.62 -24.12 -21.10
C THR A 64 -0.42 -23.28 -20.68
N ARG A 65 -0.54 -22.62 -19.52
CA ARG A 65 0.54 -21.93 -18.85
C ARG A 65 1.50 -23.03 -18.51
N ARG A 66 2.69 -22.93 -19.08
CA ARG A 66 3.78 -23.86 -18.80
C ARG A 66 3.98 -23.88 -17.29
N GLU A 67 3.82 -25.05 -16.69
CA GLU A 67 4.02 -25.21 -15.25
C GLU A 67 5.45 -24.83 -14.88
N VAL A 68 5.59 -23.98 -13.87
CA VAL A 68 6.88 -23.66 -13.28
C VAL A 68 7.16 -24.70 -12.20
N LYS A 69 8.23 -25.47 -12.38
CA LYS A 69 8.75 -26.43 -11.39
C LYS A 69 10.07 -25.91 -10.84
N LEU A 70 10.22 -25.86 -9.52
CA LEU A 70 11.45 -25.35 -8.89
C LEU A 70 12.70 -26.12 -9.30
N ALA A 71 12.58 -27.43 -9.55
CA ALA A 71 13.68 -28.26 -10.06
C ALA A 71 14.19 -27.86 -11.45
N LEU A 72 13.38 -27.13 -12.24
CA LEU A 72 13.67 -26.76 -13.63
C LEU A 72 13.86 -25.24 -13.81
N VAL A 73 13.99 -24.49 -12.71
CA VAL A 73 14.27 -23.05 -12.79
C VAL A 73 15.68 -22.81 -13.31
N ASP A 74 15.91 -21.61 -13.85
CA ASP A 74 17.23 -21.25 -14.34
C ASP A 74 18.31 -21.34 -13.23
N ARG A 75 19.55 -21.55 -13.65
CA ARG A 75 20.71 -21.71 -12.75
C ARG A 75 20.87 -20.54 -11.78
N PHE A 76 20.41 -19.35 -12.16
CA PHE A 76 20.51 -18.15 -11.34
C PHE A 76 19.53 -18.17 -10.16
N LEU A 77 18.27 -18.60 -10.38
CA LEU A 77 17.28 -18.76 -9.33
C LEU A 77 17.54 -20.00 -8.48
N TYR A 78 18.08 -21.07 -9.09
CA TYR A 78 18.34 -22.36 -8.45
C TYR A 78 19.08 -22.22 -7.11
N ARG A 79 20.13 -21.38 -7.04
CA ARG A 79 20.91 -21.16 -5.80
C ARG A 79 20.10 -20.60 -4.63
N TYR A 80 18.99 -19.92 -4.92
CA TYR A 80 18.12 -19.32 -3.92
C TYR A 80 16.91 -20.17 -3.56
N VAL A 81 16.54 -21.14 -4.40
CA VAL A 81 15.38 -22.03 -4.14
C VAL A 81 15.80 -23.40 -3.64
N MET A 82 16.97 -23.91 -4.06
CA MET A 82 17.49 -25.23 -3.70
C MET A 82 18.59 -25.17 -2.64
N GLY A 83 18.97 -23.97 -2.17
CA GLY A 83 19.96 -23.81 -1.10
C GLY A 83 19.32 -23.95 0.28
N GLY A 84 19.77 -24.92 1.09
CA GLY A 84 19.27 -25.15 2.44
C GLY A 84 17.95 -25.93 2.49
N SER A 85 17.19 -25.79 3.59
CA SER A 85 15.92 -26.50 3.82
C SER A 85 14.71 -25.83 3.15
N ILE A 86 14.83 -24.59 2.64
CA ILE A 86 13.69 -23.81 2.12
C ILE A 86 12.94 -24.43 0.93
N CYS A 87 13.57 -25.29 0.13
CA CYS A 87 12.91 -25.90 -1.03
C CYS A 87 11.63 -26.64 -0.62
N ARG A 88 11.65 -27.29 0.56
CA ARG A 88 10.51 -28.02 1.12
C ARG A 88 9.27 -27.16 1.31
N HIS A 89 9.48 -25.86 1.55
CA HIS A 89 8.42 -24.88 1.77
C HIS A 89 8.00 -24.18 0.47
N LEU A 90 8.97 -23.91 -0.41
CA LEU A 90 8.73 -23.18 -1.66
C LEU A 90 8.10 -24.04 -2.75
N GLU A 91 8.41 -25.34 -2.81
CA GLU A 91 7.90 -26.24 -3.85
C GLU A 91 6.36 -26.39 -3.80
N PRO A 92 5.75 -26.65 -2.62
CA PRO A 92 4.29 -26.64 -2.49
C PRO A 92 3.65 -25.32 -2.95
N ALA A 93 4.22 -24.18 -2.54
CA ALA A 93 3.72 -22.87 -2.92
C ALA A 93 3.86 -22.61 -4.43
N CYS A 94 4.97 -23.02 -5.03
CA CYS A 94 5.21 -22.90 -6.47
C CYS A 94 4.23 -23.72 -7.30
N ASN A 95 4.00 -24.97 -6.89
CA ASN A 95 3.05 -25.87 -7.53
C ASN A 95 1.62 -25.34 -7.42
N PHE A 96 1.25 -24.85 -6.23
CA PHE A 96 -0.07 -24.25 -6.01
C PHE A 96 -0.30 -23.02 -6.89
N LEU A 97 0.70 -22.15 -7.05
CA LEU A 97 0.61 -20.96 -7.92
C LEU A 97 0.55 -21.27 -9.42
N ASN A 98 0.87 -22.49 -9.88
CA ASN A 98 0.69 -22.86 -11.29
C ASN A 98 -0.79 -22.83 -11.71
N GLY A 99 -1.70 -23.13 -10.77
CA GLY A 99 -3.14 -23.08 -10.99
C GLY A 99 -3.81 -21.78 -10.52
N HIS A 100 -3.13 -20.97 -9.70
CA HIS A 100 -3.76 -19.87 -8.95
C HIS A 100 -2.98 -18.56 -9.08
N ARG A 101 -3.71 -17.45 -9.02
CA ARG A 101 -3.16 -16.09 -9.00
C ARG A 101 -2.89 -15.67 -7.56
N LEU A 102 -1.81 -14.92 -7.37
CA LEU A 102 -1.52 -14.26 -6.09
C LEU A 102 -2.46 -13.06 -5.87
N ALA A 103 -3.72 -13.34 -5.57
CA ALA A 103 -4.77 -12.37 -5.32
C ALA A 103 -5.73 -12.88 -4.24
N ILE A 104 -6.11 -12.03 -3.29
CA ILE A 104 -6.95 -12.44 -2.15
C ILE A 104 -8.26 -13.12 -2.58
N GLY A 105 -8.90 -12.64 -3.65
CA GLY A 105 -10.16 -13.22 -4.14
C GLY A 105 -10.03 -14.67 -4.64
N ASP A 106 -8.86 -15.04 -5.17
CA ASP A 106 -8.57 -16.38 -5.67
C ASP A 106 -8.05 -17.30 -4.56
N LEU A 107 -7.24 -16.74 -3.65
CA LEU A 107 -6.60 -17.53 -2.60
C LEU A 107 -7.51 -17.84 -1.42
N VAL A 108 -8.53 -17.01 -1.17
CA VAL A 108 -9.43 -17.17 -0.03
C VAL A 108 -10.31 -18.42 -0.14
N THR A 109 -10.60 -18.91 -1.35
CA THR A 109 -11.37 -20.14 -1.57
C THR A 109 -10.56 -21.40 -1.25
N HIS A 110 -9.23 -21.26 -1.15
CA HIS A 110 -8.28 -22.33 -0.83
C HIS A 110 -7.53 -22.03 0.47
N LEU A 111 -8.20 -21.38 1.42
CA LEU A 111 -7.59 -20.88 2.65
C LEU A 111 -6.82 -21.97 3.41
N ASP A 112 -7.37 -23.18 3.51
CA ASP A 112 -6.73 -24.28 4.24
C ASP A 112 -5.40 -24.68 3.62
N ILE A 113 -5.31 -24.69 2.28
CA ILE A 113 -4.07 -24.94 1.54
C ILE A 113 -3.10 -23.78 1.78
N VAL A 114 -3.56 -22.53 1.67
CA VAL A 114 -2.70 -21.36 1.89
C VAL A 114 -2.16 -21.37 3.32
N LYS A 115 -2.98 -21.72 4.31
CA LYS A 115 -2.58 -21.88 5.71
C LYS A 115 -1.56 -23.01 5.85
N SER A 116 -1.74 -24.17 5.21
CA SER A 116 -0.76 -25.26 5.32
C SER A 116 0.63 -24.91 4.75
N LEU A 117 0.75 -23.93 3.82
CA LEU A 117 2.04 -23.53 3.26
C LEU A 117 2.99 -22.85 4.25
N GLY A 118 2.46 -22.28 5.33
CA GLY A 118 3.24 -21.69 6.41
C GLY A 118 3.46 -22.66 7.57
N CYS A 119 2.84 -23.84 7.51
CA CYS A 119 2.96 -24.88 8.52
C CYS A 119 4.40 -25.41 8.55
N ASP A 120 4.91 -25.68 9.74
CA ASP A 120 6.28 -26.18 9.98
C ASP A 120 7.41 -25.27 9.47
N VAL A 121 7.10 -24.03 9.09
CA VAL A 121 8.11 -23.03 8.77
C VAL A 121 8.65 -22.46 10.07
N GLU A 122 9.88 -22.84 10.42
CA GLU A 122 10.50 -22.40 11.67
C GLU A 122 10.90 -20.93 11.60
N GLU A 123 10.87 -20.27 12.76
CA GLU A 123 11.26 -18.87 12.90
C GLU A 123 12.70 -18.59 12.39
N PHE A 124 13.60 -19.56 12.61
CA PHE A 124 14.97 -19.50 12.11
C PHE A 124 15.03 -19.50 10.58
N GLU A 125 14.21 -20.31 9.91
CA GLU A 125 14.15 -20.37 8.45
C GLU A 125 13.61 -19.06 7.86
N ILE A 126 12.64 -18.44 8.53
CA ILE A 126 12.15 -17.09 8.18
C ILE A 126 13.29 -16.08 8.28
N ALA A 127 13.95 -16.00 9.43
CA ALA A 127 14.94 -14.96 9.72
C ALA A 127 16.24 -15.11 8.91
N LYS A 128 16.67 -16.34 8.61
CA LYS A 128 17.96 -16.61 7.96
C LYS A 128 17.86 -16.88 6.47
N GLN A 129 16.72 -17.34 5.96
CA GLN A 129 16.62 -17.83 4.59
C GLN A 129 15.46 -17.17 3.83
N LEU A 130 14.20 -17.39 4.22
CA LEU A 130 13.04 -16.95 3.44
C LEU A 130 12.94 -15.42 3.31
N LEU A 131 12.98 -14.69 4.43
CA LEU A 131 12.86 -13.22 4.39
C LEU A 131 14.08 -12.56 3.74
N PRO A 132 15.34 -12.91 4.06
CA PRO A 132 16.50 -12.37 3.36
C PRO A 132 16.49 -12.63 1.85
N ASN A 133 16.15 -13.85 1.42
CA ASN A 133 16.08 -14.18 0.00
C ASN A 133 14.95 -13.43 -0.70
N TYR A 134 13.77 -13.30 -0.07
CA TYR A 134 12.69 -12.49 -0.62
C TYR A 134 13.08 -11.01 -0.79
N LYS A 135 13.69 -10.39 0.23
CA LYS A 135 14.17 -9.00 0.17
C LYS A 135 15.12 -8.78 -1.00
N TRP A 136 15.89 -9.81 -1.36
CA TRP A 136 16.79 -9.80 -2.49
C TRP A 136 16.06 -9.98 -3.83
N LEU A 137 15.32 -11.08 -3.96
CA LEU A 137 14.74 -11.52 -5.23
C LEU A 137 13.54 -10.69 -5.67
N LYS A 138 12.86 -9.96 -4.78
CA LYS A 138 11.77 -9.05 -5.19
C LYS A 138 12.23 -7.98 -6.17
N TRP A 139 13.51 -7.63 -6.18
CA TRP A 139 14.07 -6.70 -7.15
C TRP A 139 13.96 -7.20 -8.59
N LEU A 140 13.78 -8.49 -8.82
CA LEU A 140 13.52 -9.03 -10.15
C LEU A 140 12.20 -8.51 -10.76
N PHE A 141 11.26 -8.03 -9.94
CA PHE A 141 10.07 -7.33 -10.43
C PHE A 141 10.41 -5.97 -11.08
N SER A 142 11.49 -5.32 -10.63
CA SER A 142 11.78 -3.93 -11.03
C SER A 142 12.29 -3.78 -12.47
N VAL A 143 12.58 -4.88 -13.17
CA VAL A 143 13.13 -4.87 -14.53
C VAL A 143 12.27 -5.70 -15.48
N CYS A 144 12.24 -5.31 -16.75
CA CYS A 144 11.61 -6.10 -17.81
C CYS A 144 12.67 -6.92 -18.54
N LEU A 145 12.32 -8.13 -18.98
CA LEU A 145 13.18 -8.96 -19.83
C LEU A 145 12.64 -9.01 -21.25
N ASP A 146 13.56 -9.20 -22.20
CA ASP A 146 13.20 -9.59 -23.56
C ASP A 146 12.62 -11.02 -23.59
N ASP A 147 13.19 -11.93 -22.77
CA ASP A 147 12.67 -13.29 -22.59
C ASP A 147 11.49 -13.31 -21.59
N ARG A 148 10.28 -13.29 -22.16
CA ARG A 148 9.02 -13.39 -21.41
C ARG A 148 8.91 -14.66 -20.58
N ASN A 149 9.46 -15.79 -21.02
CA ASN A 149 9.38 -17.04 -20.27
C ASN A 149 10.25 -16.96 -19.01
N ARG A 150 11.47 -16.44 -19.15
CA ARG A 150 12.36 -16.24 -18.01
C ARG A 150 11.79 -15.24 -17.00
N GLN A 151 11.15 -14.17 -17.49
CA GLN A 151 10.49 -13.18 -16.63
C GLN A 151 9.31 -13.80 -15.87
N HIS A 152 8.50 -14.60 -16.58
CA HIS A 152 7.39 -15.32 -15.98
C HIS A 152 7.86 -16.26 -14.87
N THR A 153 8.88 -17.08 -15.14
CA THR A 153 9.46 -18.01 -14.16
C THR A 153 9.98 -17.29 -12.92
N ALA A 154 10.75 -16.21 -13.07
CA ALA A 154 11.25 -15.48 -11.90
C ALA A 154 10.13 -14.81 -11.10
N THR A 155 9.18 -14.18 -11.80
CA THR A 155 7.99 -13.59 -11.16
C THR A 155 7.25 -14.65 -10.35
N HIS A 156 7.09 -15.86 -10.91
CA HIS A 156 6.43 -16.98 -10.26
C HIS A 156 7.18 -17.43 -9.00
N VAL A 157 8.50 -17.62 -9.10
CA VAL A 157 9.34 -18.00 -7.96
C VAL A 157 9.28 -16.97 -6.84
N VAL A 158 9.40 -15.68 -7.15
CA VAL A 158 9.33 -14.61 -6.15
C VAL A 158 7.94 -14.59 -5.48
N ARG A 159 6.87 -14.83 -6.23
CA ARG A 159 5.52 -14.97 -5.68
C ARG A 159 5.36 -16.18 -4.76
N SER A 160 6.08 -17.28 -5.00
CA SER A 160 6.12 -18.41 -4.06
C SER A 160 6.69 -17.99 -2.70
N PHE A 161 7.78 -17.20 -2.69
CA PHE A 161 8.29 -16.61 -1.45
C PHE A 161 7.25 -15.70 -0.78
N GLN A 162 6.58 -14.84 -1.55
CA GLN A 162 5.52 -13.96 -1.02
C GLN A 162 4.39 -14.76 -0.38
N LEU A 163 3.96 -15.86 -1.00
CA LEU A 163 2.87 -16.69 -0.49
C LEU A 163 3.26 -17.42 0.81
N VAL A 164 4.45 -18.01 0.88
CA VAL A 164 4.95 -18.67 2.11
C VAL A 164 5.07 -17.66 3.24
N LEU A 165 5.67 -16.49 2.98
CA LEU A 165 5.81 -15.43 4.00
C LEU A 165 4.45 -14.89 4.44
N ALA A 166 3.51 -14.67 3.51
CA ALA A 166 2.17 -14.23 3.84
C ALA A 166 1.44 -15.26 4.71
N SER A 167 1.55 -16.55 4.39
CA SER A 167 1.00 -17.63 5.20
C SER A 167 1.61 -17.67 6.60
N TYR A 168 2.94 -17.66 6.70
CA TYR A 168 3.63 -17.65 7.99
C TYR A 168 3.20 -16.47 8.88
N TYR A 169 3.28 -15.24 8.37
CA TYR A 169 2.94 -14.06 9.17
C TYR A 169 1.45 -13.96 9.51
N ALA A 170 0.58 -14.41 8.60
CA ALA A 170 -0.86 -14.36 8.85
C ALA A 170 -1.33 -15.40 9.86
N PHE A 171 -0.77 -16.62 9.84
CA PHE A 171 -1.31 -17.75 10.61
C PHE A 171 -0.43 -18.23 11.77
N PHE A 172 0.90 -18.27 11.63
CA PHE A 172 1.78 -18.98 12.58
C PHE A 172 2.72 -18.07 13.38
N ALA A 173 3.08 -16.90 12.85
CA ALA A 173 3.94 -15.98 13.55
C ALA A 173 3.27 -15.48 14.84
N ASN A 174 4.07 -15.34 15.91
CA ASN A 174 3.66 -14.62 17.10
C ASN A 174 3.26 -13.17 16.73
N SER A 175 2.14 -12.68 17.26
CA SER A 175 1.60 -11.35 16.96
C SER A 175 2.63 -10.23 17.10
N THR A 176 3.36 -10.18 18.21
CA THR A 176 4.39 -9.14 18.46
C THR A 176 5.48 -9.18 17.40
N LYS A 177 5.92 -10.39 17.03
CA LYS A 177 6.92 -10.57 15.99
C LYS A 177 6.37 -10.19 14.61
N ALA A 178 5.17 -10.63 14.27
CA ALA A 178 4.53 -10.32 12.99
C ALA A 178 4.38 -8.80 12.82
N ILE A 179 3.92 -8.09 13.86
CA ILE A 179 3.82 -6.63 13.87
C ILE A 179 5.19 -5.99 13.66
N PHE A 180 6.21 -6.43 14.41
CA PHE A 180 7.56 -5.88 14.27
C PHE A 180 8.13 -6.09 12.86
N ASP A 181 8.07 -7.31 12.33
CA ASP A 181 8.61 -7.64 11.01
C ASP A 181 7.84 -6.92 9.89
N LEU A 182 6.51 -6.87 9.97
CA LEU A 182 5.68 -6.18 8.96
C LEU A 182 5.91 -4.66 9.00
N CYS A 183 5.88 -4.05 10.19
CA CYS A 183 6.03 -2.60 10.34
C CYS A 183 7.47 -2.12 10.12
N GLN A 184 8.44 -2.69 10.83
CA GLN A 184 9.81 -2.18 10.82
C GLN A 184 10.60 -2.66 9.60
N SER A 185 10.45 -3.93 9.25
CA SER A 185 11.29 -4.56 8.24
C SER A 185 10.68 -4.49 6.84
N LEU A 186 9.38 -4.79 6.68
CA LEU A 186 8.72 -4.84 5.38
C LEU A 186 8.06 -3.51 4.98
N LEU A 187 7.58 -2.68 5.90
CA LEU A 187 7.03 -1.35 5.58
C LEU A 187 8.09 -0.25 5.65
N LEU A 188 8.55 0.10 6.86
CA LEU A 188 9.48 1.20 7.07
C LEU A 188 10.83 0.93 6.39
N GLY A 189 11.37 -0.27 6.58
CA GLY A 189 12.63 -0.70 5.97
C GLY A 189 12.60 -0.66 4.45
N PHE A 190 11.47 -1.00 3.82
CA PHE A 190 11.29 -0.91 2.37
C PHE A 190 11.25 0.55 1.90
N ILE A 191 10.40 1.39 2.51
CA ILE A 191 10.30 2.81 2.16
C ILE A 191 11.66 3.51 2.31
N LYS A 192 12.29 3.39 3.48
CA LYS A 192 13.55 4.09 3.80
C LYS A 192 14.72 3.56 2.98
N ASN A 193 14.96 2.24 3.01
CA ASN A 193 16.22 1.69 2.51
C ASN A 193 16.17 1.23 1.06
N GLU A 194 14.97 0.99 0.52
CA GLU A 194 14.79 0.37 -0.80
C GLU A 194 14.13 1.29 -1.81
N VAL A 195 13.30 2.25 -1.41
CA VAL A 195 12.74 3.24 -2.33
C VAL A 195 13.49 4.56 -2.21
N LEU A 196 13.48 5.20 -1.03
CA LEU A 196 14.17 6.48 -0.82
C LEU A 196 15.69 6.30 -0.94
N GLY A 197 16.28 5.40 -0.15
CA GLY A 197 17.72 5.14 -0.15
C GLY A 197 18.26 4.32 -1.34
N PHE A 198 17.49 4.14 -2.42
CA PHE A 198 17.99 3.46 -3.62
C PHE A 198 18.97 4.35 -4.40
N GLY A 199 19.99 3.77 -5.02
CA GLY A 199 20.98 4.57 -5.74
C GLY A 199 22.22 3.78 -6.07
N ALA A 200 23.24 4.47 -6.60
CA ALA A 200 24.49 3.86 -7.07
C ALA A 200 25.20 2.99 -6.01
N SER A 201 25.02 3.27 -4.72
CA SER A 201 25.57 2.49 -3.61
C SER A 201 24.98 1.08 -3.48
N LYS A 202 23.84 0.78 -4.13
CA LYS A 202 23.18 -0.53 -4.12
C LYS A 202 23.84 -1.49 -5.13
N ILE A 203 25.17 -1.57 -5.12
CA ILE A 203 26.00 -2.34 -6.06
C ILE A 203 25.55 -3.78 -6.16
N ARG A 204 25.23 -4.40 -5.02
CA ARG A 204 24.78 -5.79 -4.99
C ARG A 204 23.47 -5.96 -5.80
N ILE A 205 22.54 -5.00 -5.73
CA ILE A 205 21.24 -5.07 -6.44
C ILE A 205 21.49 -4.95 -7.93
N PHE A 206 22.32 -3.99 -8.37
CA PHE A 206 22.71 -3.90 -9.76
C PHE A 206 23.39 -5.18 -10.26
N LYS A 207 24.27 -5.79 -9.45
CA LYS A 207 24.86 -7.09 -9.79
C LYS A 207 23.80 -8.17 -9.94
N LEU A 208 22.84 -8.27 -9.02
CA LEU A 208 21.72 -9.22 -9.11
C LEU A 208 20.97 -9.05 -10.42
N LEU A 209 20.58 -7.81 -10.76
CA LEU A 209 19.80 -7.52 -11.94
C LEU A 209 20.60 -7.79 -13.23
N ARG A 210 21.90 -7.45 -13.26
CA ARG A 210 22.78 -7.73 -14.42
C ARG A 210 22.95 -9.23 -14.66
N ASP A 211 23.19 -9.98 -13.59
CA ASP A 211 23.27 -11.45 -13.64
C ASP A 211 21.95 -12.05 -14.13
N TYR A 212 20.81 -11.49 -13.71
CA TYR A 212 19.48 -11.95 -14.09
C TYR A 212 19.12 -11.60 -15.54
N THR A 213 19.35 -10.37 -15.99
CA THR A 213 19.02 -9.93 -17.36
C THR A 213 20.04 -10.40 -18.40
N ALA A 214 21.20 -10.90 -17.96
CA ALA A 214 22.38 -11.09 -18.79
C ALA A 214 22.88 -9.79 -19.48
N SER A 215 22.41 -8.62 -19.02
CA SER A 215 22.85 -7.31 -19.51
C SER A 215 23.95 -6.76 -18.61
N ARG A 216 25.03 -6.25 -19.21
CA ARG A 216 26.07 -5.51 -18.49
C ARG A 216 25.71 -4.04 -18.25
N SER A 217 24.66 -3.54 -18.90
CA SER A 217 24.32 -2.12 -18.96
C SER A 217 23.20 -1.69 -18.02
N ILE A 218 22.74 -2.53 -17.07
CA ILE A 218 21.70 -2.08 -16.14
C ILE A 218 22.19 -0.89 -15.33
N GLU A 219 21.46 0.21 -15.49
CA GLU A 219 21.61 1.49 -14.82
C GLU A 219 20.41 1.78 -13.91
N LEU A 220 20.48 2.90 -13.18
CA LEU A 220 19.43 3.33 -12.26
C LEU A 220 18.09 3.57 -12.97
N CYS A 221 18.14 4.07 -14.21
CA CYS A 221 16.95 4.41 -15.01
C CYS A 221 16.18 3.17 -15.50
N ASP A 222 16.83 2.01 -15.59
CA ASP A 222 16.20 0.75 -16.02
C ASP A 222 15.33 0.12 -14.92
N VAL A 223 15.42 0.65 -13.69
CA VAL A 223 14.76 0.10 -12.50
C VAL A 223 13.44 0.82 -12.24
N SER A 224 12.34 0.09 -12.40
CA SER A 224 11.00 0.57 -12.06
C SER A 224 10.69 0.38 -10.57
N LEU A 225 10.97 1.43 -9.78
CA LEU A 225 10.60 1.46 -8.36
C LEU A 225 9.09 1.36 -8.15
N GLN A 226 8.28 1.92 -9.04
CA GLN A 226 6.82 1.85 -8.94
C GLN A 226 6.31 0.41 -9.08
N HIS A 227 6.85 -0.36 -10.03
CA HIS A 227 6.46 -1.76 -10.19
C HIS A 227 6.94 -2.62 -9.02
N LEU A 228 8.15 -2.39 -8.51
CA LEU A 228 8.65 -3.02 -7.30
C LEU A 228 7.71 -2.77 -6.10
N SER A 229 7.34 -1.51 -5.88
CA SER A 229 6.41 -1.11 -4.81
C SER A 229 5.03 -1.76 -4.96
N HIS A 230 4.52 -1.86 -6.19
CA HIS A 230 3.24 -2.51 -6.47
C HIS A 230 3.24 -4.00 -6.09
N GLU A 231 4.23 -4.76 -6.56
CA GLU A 231 4.32 -6.20 -6.25
C GLU A 231 4.63 -6.43 -4.77
N HIS A 232 5.38 -5.54 -4.12
CA HIS A 232 5.61 -5.62 -2.66
C HIS A 232 4.33 -5.35 -1.86
N SER A 233 3.53 -4.36 -2.27
CA SER A 233 2.24 -4.01 -1.65
C SER A 233 1.26 -5.18 -1.71
N LYS A 234 1.23 -5.94 -2.81
CA LYS A 234 0.37 -7.13 -2.94
C LYS A 234 0.63 -8.17 -1.86
N MET A 235 1.89 -8.43 -1.51
CA MET A 235 2.22 -9.36 -0.43
C MET A 235 1.68 -8.85 0.90
N LEU A 236 1.95 -7.58 1.25
CA LEU A 236 1.48 -6.98 2.51
C LEU A 236 -0.04 -6.98 2.61
N ALA A 237 -0.72 -6.59 1.52
CA ALA A 237 -2.17 -6.61 1.45
C ALA A 237 -2.72 -8.03 1.61
N LEU A 238 -2.08 -9.03 1.01
CA LEU A 238 -2.47 -10.42 1.17
C LEU A 238 -2.34 -10.88 2.64
N THR A 239 -1.19 -10.63 3.27
CA THR A 239 -0.96 -10.97 4.68
C THR A 239 -2.00 -10.31 5.59
N LEU A 240 -2.23 -9.00 5.45
CA LEU A 240 -3.16 -8.27 6.30
C LEU A 240 -4.61 -8.71 6.10
N ASN A 241 -5.02 -9.00 4.85
CA ASN A 241 -6.36 -9.52 4.59
C ASN A 241 -6.58 -10.91 5.23
N PHE A 242 -5.57 -11.77 5.26
CA PHE A 242 -5.67 -13.03 6.01
C PHE A 242 -5.72 -12.79 7.52
N MET A 243 -4.93 -11.87 8.07
CA MET A 243 -4.99 -11.52 9.49
C MET A 243 -6.35 -10.93 9.89
N ILE A 244 -6.97 -10.11 9.03
CA ILE A 244 -8.34 -9.60 9.23
C ILE A 244 -9.33 -10.76 9.29
N ARG A 245 -9.22 -11.71 8.36
CA ARG A 245 -10.10 -12.88 8.30
C ARG A 245 -9.96 -13.81 9.50
N GLU A 246 -8.74 -13.96 10.03
CA GLU A 246 -8.47 -14.72 11.27
C GLU A 246 -8.72 -13.88 12.53
N GLU A 247 -9.37 -12.72 12.41
CA GLU A 247 -9.77 -11.83 13.51
C GLU A 247 -8.62 -11.42 14.45
N LYS A 248 -7.39 -11.29 13.92
CA LYS A 248 -6.20 -10.82 14.66
C LYS A 248 -6.26 -9.30 14.91
N THR A 249 -7.32 -8.87 15.59
CA THR A 249 -7.76 -7.47 15.73
C THR A 249 -6.62 -6.55 16.18
N GLU A 250 -6.00 -6.85 17.32
CA GLU A 250 -4.94 -6.01 17.91
C GLU A 250 -3.77 -5.81 16.95
N ALA A 251 -3.27 -6.88 16.36
CA ALA A 251 -2.15 -6.83 15.44
C ALA A 251 -2.49 -6.04 14.16
N VAL A 252 -3.67 -6.26 13.59
CA VAL A 252 -4.11 -5.56 12.38
C VAL A 252 -4.28 -4.07 12.65
N VAL A 253 -4.92 -3.70 13.77
CA VAL A 253 -5.12 -2.30 14.17
C VAL A 253 -3.79 -1.61 14.44
N GLU A 254 -2.83 -2.29 15.06
CA GLU A 254 -1.50 -1.73 15.28
C GLU A 254 -0.74 -1.49 13.96
N ILE A 255 -0.78 -2.45 13.03
CA ILE A 255 -0.15 -2.31 11.72
C ILE A 255 -0.84 -1.20 10.90
N ALA A 256 -2.18 -1.13 10.92
CA ALA A 256 -2.94 -0.08 10.24
C ALA A 256 -2.58 1.31 10.80
N ARG A 257 -2.50 1.44 12.13
CA ARG A 257 -2.08 2.68 12.79
C ARG A 257 -0.66 3.06 12.38
N PHE A 258 0.24 2.08 12.25
CA PHE A 258 1.60 2.31 11.78
C PHE A 258 1.62 2.81 10.33
N ILE A 259 0.85 2.18 9.43
CA ILE A 259 0.71 2.59 8.02
C ILE A 259 0.24 4.05 7.93
N LEU A 260 -0.78 4.44 8.70
CA LEU A 260 -1.31 5.81 8.71
C LEU A 260 -0.28 6.83 9.20
N LYS A 261 0.50 6.49 10.24
CA LYS A 261 1.62 7.35 10.72
C LYS A 261 2.73 7.51 9.68
N LEU A 262 3.04 6.46 8.93
CA LEU A 262 4.01 6.57 7.83
C LEU A 262 3.47 7.46 6.70
N MET A 263 2.18 7.33 6.38
CA MET A 263 1.52 8.18 5.38
C MET A 263 1.62 9.65 5.74
N GLU A 264 1.21 10.01 6.96
CA GLU A 264 1.29 11.37 7.51
C GLU A 264 2.73 11.91 7.41
N SER A 265 3.71 11.10 7.82
CA SER A 265 5.13 11.48 7.76
C SER A 265 5.62 11.73 6.32
N LEU A 266 5.21 10.91 5.36
CA LEU A 266 5.57 11.09 3.95
C LEU A 266 4.93 12.35 3.34
N LEU A 267 3.67 12.62 3.66
CA LEU A 267 2.96 13.82 3.21
C LEU A 267 3.63 15.08 3.76
N VAL A 268 4.01 15.08 5.04
CA VAL A 268 4.80 16.17 5.63
C VAL A 268 6.13 16.37 4.89
N CYS A 269 6.86 15.29 4.57
CA CYS A 269 8.09 15.39 3.78
C CYS A 269 7.84 16.02 2.40
N LEU A 270 6.78 15.62 1.70
CA LEU A 270 6.39 16.21 0.42
C LEU A 270 6.07 17.70 0.55
N ILE A 271 5.33 18.11 1.59
CA ILE A 271 4.99 19.51 1.84
C ILE A 271 6.26 20.32 2.09
N LYS A 272 7.15 19.85 2.96
CA LYS A 272 8.42 20.52 3.30
C LYS A 272 9.31 20.73 2.07
N LEU A 273 9.40 19.73 1.19
CA LEU A 273 10.21 19.83 -0.03
C LEU A 273 9.56 20.65 -1.15
N LYS A 274 8.23 20.67 -1.26
CA LYS A 274 7.52 21.51 -2.24
C LYS A 274 7.43 22.98 -1.83
N ARG A 275 7.32 23.27 -0.53
CA ARG A 275 7.09 24.62 0.00
C ARG A 275 8.34 25.29 0.57
N SER A 276 9.56 24.79 0.29
CA SER A 276 10.79 25.42 0.78
C SER A 276 10.91 26.90 0.40
N ASP A 277 10.23 27.32 -0.67
CA ASP A 277 10.35 28.66 -1.25
C ASP A 277 9.09 29.53 -1.11
N PHE A 278 8.01 29.03 -0.48
CA PHE A 278 6.76 29.79 -0.33
C PHE A 278 6.69 30.47 1.04
N HIS A 279 7.18 31.71 1.10
CA HIS A 279 6.93 32.60 2.22
C HIS A 279 5.45 32.99 2.32
N ASN A 280 4.95 32.94 3.55
CA ASN A 280 3.83 33.68 4.12
C ASN A 280 3.22 34.72 3.18
N ASN A 281 2.00 34.47 2.68
CA ASN A 281 1.03 35.54 2.56
C ASN A 281 -0.40 35.00 2.41
N GLU A 282 -1.30 35.75 3.06
CA GLU A 282 -2.75 35.81 2.85
C GLU A 282 -3.61 34.70 3.47
N THR A 283 -4.49 35.12 4.39
CA THR A 283 -5.68 34.44 4.94
C THR A 283 -5.68 32.91 4.82
N GLY A 284 -5.31 32.22 5.91
CA GLY A 284 -5.18 30.76 5.96
C GLY A 284 -6.43 30.05 5.47
N ARG A 285 -6.27 29.16 4.49
CA ARG A 285 -7.36 28.27 4.07
C ARG A 285 -7.61 27.28 5.21
N ALA A 286 -8.86 26.85 5.43
CA ALA A 286 -9.23 25.98 6.55
C ALA A 286 -8.37 24.69 6.64
N PHE A 287 -8.01 24.09 5.49
CA PHE A 287 -7.14 22.91 5.46
C PHE A 287 -5.68 23.20 5.84
N GLU A 288 -5.20 24.43 5.64
CA GLU A 288 -3.88 24.87 6.10
C GLU A 288 -3.87 25.08 7.61
N ASP A 289 -4.98 25.54 8.19
CA ASP A 289 -5.14 25.64 9.64
C ASP A 289 -5.23 24.27 10.30
N ILE A 290 -5.98 23.32 9.71
CA ILE A 290 -5.99 21.90 10.13
C ILE A 290 -4.58 21.33 10.09
N TYR A 291 -3.86 21.53 8.97
CA TYR A 291 -2.48 21.08 8.83
C TYR A 291 -1.55 21.71 9.88
N ARG A 292 -1.63 23.03 10.12
CA ARG A 292 -0.80 23.72 11.13
C ARG A 292 -1.10 23.22 12.54
N ALA A 293 -2.36 23.09 12.89
CA ALA A 293 -2.79 22.59 14.20
C ALA A 293 -2.33 21.15 14.44
N ARG A 294 -2.42 20.29 13.42
CA ARG A 294 -1.95 18.91 13.49
C ARG A 294 -0.43 18.82 13.52
N SER A 295 0.26 19.58 12.67
CA SER A 295 1.72 19.65 12.61
C SER A 295 2.34 20.07 13.96
N ALA A 296 1.67 20.91 14.74
CA ALA A 296 2.12 21.26 16.09
C ALA A 296 2.01 20.10 17.11
N LYS A 297 1.12 19.14 16.87
CA LYS A 297 0.85 17.99 17.74
C LYS A 297 1.50 16.69 17.25
N MET A 298 2.00 16.67 16.01
CA MET A 298 2.53 15.47 15.39
C MET A 298 3.88 15.07 16.00
N THR A 299 4.05 13.78 16.27
CA THR A 299 5.37 13.22 16.57
C THR A 299 6.11 13.02 15.24
N TYR A 300 7.06 13.90 14.93
CA TYR A 300 7.90 13.86 13.73
C TYR A 300 8.91 12.70 13.72
N LYS A 301 8.55 11.53 14.26
CA LYS A 301 9.50 10.42 14.47
C LYS A 301 10.17 9.96 13.18
N TYR A 302 9.39 9.80 12.10
CA TYR A 302 9.89 9.25 10.82
C TYR A 302 10.24 10.32 9.79
N VAL A 303 9.90 11.58 10.03
CA VAL A 303 10.16 12.68 9.09
C VAL A 303 11.67 12.90 8.89
N PRO A 304 12.51 13.00 9.96
CA PRO A 304 13.96 13.09 9.82
C PRO A 304 14.53 11.89 9.07
N ASP A 305 14.09 10.66 9.40
CA ASP A 305 14.55 9.43 8.74
C ASP A 305 14.30 9.44 7.22
N PHE A 306 13.14 9.95 6.80
CA PHE A 306 12.77 10.05 5.38
C PHE A 306 13.51 11.17 4.67
N LEU A 307 13.65 12.33 5.30
CA LEU A 307 14.40 13.46 4.73
C LEU A 307 15.88 13.12 4.59
N GLU A 308 16.48 12.46 5.59
CA GLU A 308 17.87 11.99 5.53
C GLU A 308 18.06 10.97 4.40
N ALA A 309 17.16 10.00 4.28
CA ALA A 309 17.24 9.00 3.21
C ALA A 309 17.05 9.61 1.81
N ALA A 310 16.28 10.68 1.69
CA ALA A 310 16.02 11.37 0.42
C ALA A 310 17.04 12.46 0.08
N HIS A 311 17.82 12.94 1.06
CA HIS A 311 18.78 14.04 0.92
C HIS A 311 19.78 13.86 -0.24
N PRO A 312 20.35 12.67 -0.50
CA PRO A 312 21.33 12.49 -1.58
C PRO A 312 20.76 12.59 -3.01
N LEU A 313 19.43 12.59 -3.18
CA LEU A 313 18.78 12.46 -4.48
C LEU A 313 18.60 13.80 -5.22
N GLY A 314 18.73 14.92 -4.52
CA GLY A 314 18.29 16.24 -5.00
C GLY A 314 16.76 16.37 -5.04
N THR A 315 16.24 17.59 -4.88
CA THR A 315 14.82 17.86 -4.60
C THR A 315 13.84 17.19 -5.56
N SER A 316 14.09 17.23 -6.87
CA SER A 316 13.18 16.66 -7.87
C SER A 316 13.01 15.14 -7.73
N GLU A 317 14.11 14.40 -7.57
CA GLU A 317 14.08 12.95 -7.42
C GLU A 317 13.57 12.56 -6.01
N SER A 318 13.92 13.33 -4.97
CA SER A 318 13.34 13.17 -3.62
C SER A 318 11.81 13.26 -3.66
N LEU A 319 11.25 14.28 -4.32
CA LEU A 319 9.81 14.43 -4.49
C LEU A 319 9.18 13.26 -5.24
N LYS A 320 9.78 12.84 -6.36
CA LYS A 320 9.30 11.69 -7.14
C LYS A 320 9.23 10.41 -6.31
N ARG A 321 10.29 10.10 -5.54
CA ARG A 321 10.33 8.87 -4.75
C ARG A 321 9.43 8.92 -3.53
N LEU A 322 9.31 10.07 -2.88
CA LEU A 322 8.32 10.25 -1.82
C LEU A 322 6.90 10.02 -2.33
N LYS A 323 6.56 10.50 -3.54
CA LYS A 323 5.27 10.20 -4.18
C LYS A 323 5.07 8.69 -4.39
N ILE A 324 6.09 7.97 -4.88
CA ILE A 324 6.02 6.50 -5.03
C ILE A 324 5.75 5.82 -3.68
N CYS A 325 6.40 6.27 -2.59
CA CYS A 325 6.15 5.76 -1.24
C CYS A 325 4.72 6.05 -0.76
N THR A 326 4.19 7.24 -1.02
CA THR A 326 2.82 7.62 -0.69
C THR A 326 1.81 6.76 -1.48
N GLU A 327 2.02 6.59 -2.78
CA GLU A 327 1.19 5.72 -3.63
C GLU A 327 1.22 4.26 -3.16
N PHE A 328 2.39 3.76 -2.77
CA PHE A 328 2.56 2.42 -2.21
C PHE A 328 1.66 2.19 -0.98
N LEU A 329 1.65 3.13 -0.03
CA LEU A 329 0.79 3.03 1.15
C LEU A 329 -0.69 3.21 0.83
N LEU A 330 -1.03 4.11 -0.11
CA LEU A 330 -2.43 4.31 -0.52
C LEU A 330 -2.99 3.06 -1.19
N LEU A 331 -2.19 2.44 -2.04
CA LEU A 331 -2.53 1.17 -2.68
C LEU A 331 -2.73 0.08 -1.63
N LEU A 332 -1.85 0.00 -0.62
CA LEU A 332 -1.97 -0.96 0.47
C LEU A 332 -3.30 -0.78 1.21
N ILE A 333 -3.60 0.43 1.69
CA ILE A 333 -4.86 0.78 2.37
C ILE A 333 -6.07 0.43 1.48
N SER A 334 -6.02 0.79 0.19
CA SER A 334 -7.11 0.52 -0.76
C SER A 334 -7.37 -0.98 -0.96
N SER A 335 -6.35 -1.81 -0.77
CA SER A 335 -6.41 -3.26 -1.03
C SER A 335 -6.84 -4.08 0.18
N LEU A 336 -7.01 -3.45 1.34
CA LEU A 336 -7.52 -4.11 2.54
C LEU A 336 -9.05 -4.23 2.45
N ARG A 337 -9.58 -5.37 2.89
CA ARG A 337 -11.02 -5.65 2.97
C ARG A 337 -11.52 -5.16 4.33
N TRP A 338 -11.90 -3.90 4.38
CA TRP A 338 -12.53 -3.25 5.53
C TRP A 338 -13.99 -3.69 5.63
N VAL A 339 -14.25 -4.87 6.22
CA VAL A 339 -15.62 -5.36 6.39
C VAL A 339 -16.20 -4.75 7.66
N ALA A 340 -16.97 -3.67 7.54
CA ALA A 340 -17.57 -2.92 8.66
C ALA A 340 -18.48 -3.77 9.57
N ASP A 341 -18.89 -4.95 9.11
CA ASP A 341 -19.73 -5.88 9.88
C ASP A 341 -18.93 -6.73 10.89
N THR A 342 -17.60 -6.59 10.92
CA THR A 342 -16.72 -7.32 11.85
C THR A 342 -16.17 -6.38 12.92
N LYS A 343 -15.88 -6.88 14.12
CA LYS A 343 -15.24 -6.09 15.19
C LYS A 343 -13.94 -5.42 14.70
N VAL A 344 -13.12 -6.19 13.99
CA VAL A 344 -11.88 -5.71 13.36
C VAL A 344 -12.20 -4.57 12.39
N GLY A 345 -13.19 -4.74 11.51
CA GLY A 345 -13.58 -3.73 10.54
C GLY A 345 -14.09 -2.44 11.18
N LEU A 346 -14.89 -2.52 12.25
CA LEU A 346 -15.36 -1.33 12.98
C LEU A 346 -14.19 -0.55 13.60
N GLU A 347 -13.27 -1.23 14.29
CA GLU A 347 -12.10 -0.57 14.89
C GLU A 347 -11.21 0.09 13.82
N LEU A 348 -11.06 -0.58 12.68
CA LEU A 348 -10.28 -0.10 11.57
C LEU A 348 -10.93 1.08 10.83
N VAL A 349 -12.25 1.06 10.62
CA VAL A 349 -13.01 2.18 10.06
C VAL A 349 -12.91 3.38 11.00
N GLY A 350 -13.12 3.18 12.31
CA GLY A 350 -12.96 4.24 13.32
C GLY A 350 -11.57 4.85 13.27
N LEU A 351 -10.53 4.01 13.26
CA LEU A 351 -9.14 4.47 13.14
C LEU A 351 -8.90 5.27 11.86
N PHE A 352 -9.44 4.85 10.71
CA PHE A 352 -9.30 5.60 9.47
C PHE A 352 -10.02 6.95 9.54
N GLN A 353 -11.24 6.98 10.09
CA GLN A 353 -12.01 8.22 10.27
C GLN A 353 -11.28 9.22 11.17
N ASP A 354 -10.63 8.74 12.24
CA ASP A 354 -9.82 9.58 13.13
C ASP A 354 -8.63 10.24 12.41
N TYR A 355 -8.01 9.54 11.44
CA TYR A 355 -6.85 10.06 10.69
C TYR A 355 -7.24 10.84 9.42
N ARG A 356 -8.43 10.59 8.87
CA ARG A 356 -8.92 11.15 7.61
C ARG A 356 -8.82 12.68 7.52
N PRO A 357 -9.29 13.49 8.49
CA PRO A 357 -9.24 14.95 8.35
C PRO A 357 -7.80 15.47 8.31
N TYR A 358 -6.88 14.84 9.03
CA TYR A 358 -5.46 15.22 9.05
C TYR A 358 -4.77 14.90 7.72
N LEU A 359 -4.94 13.67 7.23
CA LEU A 359 -4.38 13.25 5.94
C LEU A 359 -4.98 14.05 4.78
N LEU A 360 -6.29 14.33 4.82
CA LEU A 360 -6.96 15.15 3.82
C LEU A 360 -6.44 16.59 3.85
N GLY A 361 -6.27 17.18 5.04
CA GLY A 361 -5.65 18.49 5.20
C GLY A 361 -4.27 18.55 4.55
N GLU A 362 -3.38 17.62 4.88
CA GLU A 362 -2.03 17.51 4.29
C GLU A 362 -2.05 17.33 2.76
N ILE A 363 -2.94 16.48 2.25
CA ILE A 363 -3.07 16.22 0.81
C ILE A 363 -3.59 17.45 0.06
N LEU A 364 -4.52 18.21 0.66
CA LEU A 364 -5.02 19.46 0.08
C LEU A 364 -3.94 20.56 0.09
N VAL A 365 -3.09 20.60 1.12
CA VAL A 365 -1.92 21.50 1.19
C VAL A 365 -0.94 21.26 0.04
N LEU A 366 -0.79 20.00 -0.42
CA LEU A 366 0.10 19.61 -1.51
C LEU A 366 -0.37 20.03 -2.91
N ASP A 367 -1.66 20.38 -3.04
CA ASP A 367 -2.35 20.73 -4.30
C ASP A 367 -2.07 19.73 -5.44
N ASP A 368 -2.05 18.44 -5.12
CA ASP A 368 -1.79 17.35 -6.08
C ASP A 368 -3.10 16.64 -6.43
N LEU A 369 -3.66 16.97 -7.60
CA LEU A 369 -5.00 16.50 -8.01
C LEU A 369 -5.12 14.98 -8.06
N ASP A 370 -4.08 14.28 -8.51
CA ASP A 370 -4.07 12.83 -8.58
C ASP A 370 -4.11 12.22 -7.18
N LEU A 371 -3.31 12.78 -6.27
CA LEU A 371 -3.26 12.34 -4.87
C LEU A 371 -4.59 12.62 -4.14
N ILE A 372 -5.16 13.81 -4.33
CA ILE A 372 -6.47 14.20 -3.79
C ILE A 372 -7.53 13.22 -4.27
N THR A 373 -7.59 12.97 -5.59
CA THR A 373 -8.62 12.09 -6.18
C THR A 373 -8.50 10.65 -5.66
N ARG A 374 -7.27 10.12 -5.60
CA ARG A 374 -7.03 8.77 -5.06
C ARG A 374 -7.43 8.67 -3.59
N PHE A 375 -7.13 9.68 -2.78
CA PHE A 375 -7.50 9.68 -1.36
C PHE A 375 -9.01 9.81 -1.14
N LEU A 376 -9.70 10.67 -1.90
CA LEU A 376 -11.16 10.79 -1.81
C LEU A 376 -11.88 9.50 -2.25
N GLN A 377 -11.33 8.77 -3.23
CA GLN A 377 -11.86 7.46 -3.64
C GLN A 377 -11.69 6.38 -2.56
N LEU A 378 -10.68 6.50 -1.68
CA LEU A 378 -10.57 5.63 -0.52
C LEU A 378 -11.76 5.84 0.42
N GLY A 379 -12.10 7.11 0.72
CA GLY A 379 -13.16 7.48 1.65
C GLY A 379 -14.51 6.82 1.37
N ARG A 380 -14.90 6.70 0.10
CA ARG A 380 -16.15 6.06 -0.35
C ARG A 380 -16.24 4.56 -0.05
N ARG A 381 -15.12 3.90 0.25
CA ARG A 381 -15.11 2.47 0.62
C ARG A 381 -15.36 2.23 2.11
N PHE A 382 -15.39 3.30 2.91
CA PHE A 382 -15.57 3.26 4.36
C PHE A 382 -16.94 3.80 4.80
N GLU A 383 -17.78 4.23 3.87
CA GLU A 383 -19.15 4.62 4.13
C GLU A 383 -20.03 3.35 4.13
N PRO A 384 -20.91 3.16 5.12
CA PRO A 384 -21.87 2.06 5.09
C PRO A 384 -22.72 2.19 3.82
N ALA A 385 -22.96 1.07 3.15
CA ALA A 385 -23.89 1.05 2.02
C ALA A 385 -25.31 1.21 2.59
N ASP A 386 -25.89 2.39 2.37
CA ASP A 386 -27.29 2.70 2.71
C ASP A 386 -28.30 1.81 1.95
#